data_AF-C7RGT2-F1
#
_entry.id   AF-C7RGT2-F1
#
_cell.length_a   1.000
_cell.length_b   1.000
_cell.length_c   1.000
_cell.angle_alpha   90.00
_cell.angle_beta   90.00
_cell.angle_gamma   90.00
#
_symmetry.space_group_name_H-M   'P 1'
#
loop_
_entity.id
_entity.type
_entity.pdbx_description
1 polymer ?
#
loop_
_entity_poly.entity_id
_entity_poly.type
_entity_poly.pdbx_seq_one_letter_code
_entity_poly.pdbx_strand_id
1 'polypeptide(L)'
;MKKGFVTIYVLLILLFLSVSIVFVSRQVQSKNDLSKDLLTKKKAVYEAESRVNIFENNYENEIKEYILEDYKRIIDESLSDVDHANAKEFYIDYNNSKKKIMLMRVIDPNIAPRKDKVYRVFEHIYYKNVIAEANIYLRARENILLSSEEILRYEDIKDELNKFEFKKDKTIHNEIPATSKEKPYKGVIILDRDTTIDKDLYVEGILIAKDRINTKGKKIRVTGLAAIDQNKENIEYVKDYGPIIDNILNKTDLIELEILSSHSF
;
A
#
# COMPACT_ATOMS: atom_id res chain seq x y z
N MET A 1 74.35 42.20 22.67
CA MET A 1 73.05 42.25 21.97
C MET A 1 72.67 41.00 21.15
N LYS A 2 73.55 40.02 20.89
CA LYS A 2 73.19 38.82 20.10
C LYS A 2 72.32 37.78 20.84
N LYS A 3 72.45 37.67 22.16
CA LYS A 3 71.69 36.67 22.97
C LYS A 3 70.19 36.97 23.06
N GLY A 4 69.80 38.24 23.24
CA GLY A 4 68.38 38.63 23.32
C GLY A 4 67.61 38.47 22.00
N PHE A 5 68.27 38.71 20.86
CA PHE A 5 67.68 38.45 19.54
C PHE A 5 67.41 36.95 19.32
N VAL A 6 68.35 36.08 19.68
CA VAL A 6 68.17 34.62 19.61
C VAL A 6 66.99 34.18 20.50
N THR A 7 66.84 34.75 21.70
CA THR A 7 65.72 34.46 22.60
C THR A 7 64.37 34.85 22.00
N ILE A 8 64.28 36.01 21.31
CA ILE A 8 63.04 36.47 20.67
C ILE A 8 62.64 35.57 19.49
N TYR A 9 63.60 35.16 18.64
CA TYR A 9 63.31 34.23 17.54
C TYR A 9 62.86 32.86 18.06
N VAL A 10 63.50 32.34 19.12
CA VAL A 10 63.08 31.09 19.76
C VAL A 10 61.66 31.21 20.33
N LEU A 11 61.32 32.33 20.96
CA LEU A 11 59.98 32.61 21.45
C LEU A 11 58.94 32.65 20.33
N LEU A 12 59.24 33.32 19.22
CA LEU A 12 58.34 33.37 18.06
C LEU A 12 58.15 31.98 17.45
N ILE A 13 59.22 31.19 17.32
CA ILE A 13 59.14 29.81 16.80
C ILE A 13 58.28 28.94 17.72
N LEU A 14 58.47 29.02 19.03
CA LEU A 14 57.65 28.29 20.01
C LEU A 14 56.18 28.73 19.98
N LEU A 15 55.92 30.03 19.80
CA LEU A 15 54.57 30.56 19.62
C LEU A 15 53.92 29.97 18.36
N PHE A 16 54.58 30.03 17.21
CA PHE A 16 54.05 29.43 15.97
C PHE A 16 53.82 27.93 16.10
N LEU A 17 54.72 27.22 16.78
CA LEU A 17 54.58 25.78 17.02
C LEU A 17 53.35 25.49 17.90
N SER A 18 53.17 26.22 19.00
CA SER A 18 52.02 26.05 19.90
C SER A 18 50.68 26.31 19.19
N VAL A 19 50.59 27.39 18.42
CA VAL A 19 49.38 27.73 17.65
C VAL A 19 49.08 26.66 16.61
N SER A 20 50.13 26.15 15.93
CA SER A 20 50.00 25.10 14.92
C SER A 20 49.52 23.78 15.54
N ILE A 21 50.06 23.38 16.70
CA ILE A 21 49.64 22.17 17.42
C ILE A 21 48.17 22.28 17.86
N VAL A 22 47.76 23.41 18.43
CA VAL A 22 46.37 23.64 18.85
C VAL A 22 45.42 23.60 17.65
N PHE A 23 45.81 24.21 16.52
CA PHE A 23 45.01 24.19 15.30
C PHE A 23 44.82 22.78 14.73
N VAL A 24 45.92 22.01 14.63
CA VAL A 24 45.86 20.61 14.15
C VAL A 24 45.03 19.75 15.11
N SER A 25 45.22 19.91 16.42
CA SER A 25 44.44 19.18 17.44
C SER A 25 42.94 19.44 17.30
N ARG A 26 42.53 20.71 17.12
CA ARG A 26 41.12 21.07 16.88
C ARG A 26 40.59 20.48 15.58
N GLN A 27 41.37 20.49 14.49
CA GLN A 27 40.94 19.85 13.23
C GLN A 27 40.77 18.33 13.36
N VAL A 28 41.69 17.66 14.04
CA VAL A 28 41.62 16.21 14.27
C VAL A 28 40.39 15.86 15.10
N GLN A 29 40.13 16.62 16.18
CA GLN A 29 38.94 16.44 17.00
C GLN A 29 37.66 16.65 16.19
N SER A 30 37.57 17.75 15.43
CA SER A 30 36.41 18.04 14.57
C SER A 30 36.16 16.94 13.51
N LYS A 31 37.21 16.41 12.88
CA LYS A 31 37.09 15.28 11.94
C LYS A 31 36.63 14.00 12.63
N ASN A 32 37.11 13.73 13.85
CA ASN A 32 36.70 12.57 14.62
C ASN A 32 35.23 12.66 15.05
N ASP A 33 34.78 13.82 15.49
CA ASP A 33 33.39 14.07 15.85
C ASP A 33 32.47 13.91 14.63
N LEU A 34 32.84 14.49 13.48
CA LEU A 34 32.11 14.30 12.21
C LEU A 34 32.04 12.82 11.81
N SER A 35 33.15 12.09 11.92
CA SER A 35 33.20 10.66 11.61
C SER A 35 32.28 9.83 12.52
N LYS A 36 32.23 10.18 13.80
CA LYS A 36 31.37 9.54 14.79
C LYS A 36 29.90 9.81 14.52
N ASP A 37 29.54 11.05 14.17
CA ASP A 37 28.17 11.41 13.78
C ASP A 37 27.76 10.71 12.49
N LEU A 38 28.64 10.65 11.49
CA LEU A 38 28.38 9.92 10.25
C LEU A 38 28.17 8.42 10.48
N LEU A 39 29.01 7.79 11.32
CA LEU A 39 28.84 6.39 11.70
C LEU A 39 27.52 6.17 12.42
N THR A 40 27.15 7.10 13.31
CA THR A 40 25.89 7.06 14.06
C THR A 40 24.70 7.15 13.11
N LYS A 41 24.75 8.05 12.12
CA LYS A 41 23.74 8.17 11.08
C LYS A 41 23.62 6.89 10.25
N LYS A 42 24.74 6.32 9.78
CA LYS A 42 24.74 5.07 9.00
C LYS A 42 24.10 3.91 9.76
N LYS A 43 24.37 3.79 11.06
CA LYS A 43 23.74 2.76 11.90
C LYS A 43 22.22 2.96 11.99
N ALA A 44 21.78 4.20 12.23
CA ALA A 44 20.36 4.51 12.31
C ALA A 44 19.62 4.23 10.98
N VAL A 45 20.23 4.60 9.84
CA VAL A 45 19.69 4.31 8.49
C VAL A 45 19.58 2.79 8.26
N TYR A 46 20.64 2.04 8.57
CA TYR A 46 20.63 0.58 8.41
C TYR A 46 19.57 -0.09 9.29
N GLU A 47 19.40 0.38 10.53
CA GLU A 47 18.35 -0.13 11.42
C GLU A 47 16.95 0.15 10.87
N ALA A 48 16.69 1.36 10.36
CA ALA A 48 15.39 1.72 9.79
C ALA A 48 15.08 0.87 8.56
N GLU A 49 16.05 0.72 7.66
CA GLU A 49 15.92 -0.09 6.45
C GLU A 49 15.67 -1.55 6.80
N SER A 50 16.43 -2.12 7.75
CA SER A 50 16.24 -3.49 8.20
C SER A 50 14.83 -3.73 8.74
N ARG A 51 14.27 -2.78 9.51
CA ARG A 51 12.94 -2.92 10.10
C ARG A 51 11.83 -2.77 9.08
N VAL A 52 11.94 -1.80 8.17
CA VAL A 52 10.98 -1.61 7.09
C VAL A 52 10.98 -2.83 6.14
N ASN A 53 12.15 -3.40 5.84
CA ASN A 53 12.25 -4.64 5.06
C ASN A 53 11.64 -5.85 5.81
N ILE A 54 11.86 -5.97 7.13
CA ILE A 54 11.20 -7.01 7.94
C ILE A 54 9.69 -6.86 7.87
N PHE A 55 9.18 -5.63 7.97
CA PHE A 55 7.75 -5.38 7.90
C PHE A 55 7.18 -5.77 6.53
N GLU A 56 7.82 -5.32 5.45
CA GLU A 56 7.38 -5.64 4.09
C GLU A 56 7.32 -7.15 3.82
N ASN A 57 8.33 -7.92 4.26
CA ASN A 57 8.38 -9.36 4.02
C ASN A 57 7.44 -10.15 4.94
N ASN A 58 7.30 -9.77 6.21
CA ASN A 58 6.58 -10.58 7.19
C ASN A 58 5.12 -10.16 7.38
N TYR A 59 4.74 -8.96 6.91
CA TYR A 59 3.41 -8.37 7.10
C TYR A 59 2.75 -8.01 5.75
N GLU A 60 3.09 -8.74 4.69
CA GLU A 60 2.56 -8.53 3.34
C GLU A 60 1.01 -8.54 3.34
N ASN A 61 0.40 -9.48 4.08
CA ASN A 61 -1.05 -9.61 4.17
C ASN A 61 -1.68 -8.39 4.84
N GLU A 62 -1.08 -7.87 5.90
CA GLU A 62 -1.55 -6.66 6.59
C GLU A 62 -1.45 -5.41 5.72
N ILE A 63 -0.41 -5.33 4.87
CA ILE A 63 -0.28 -4.28 3.87
C ILE A 63 -1.40 -4.41 2.84
N LYS A 64 -1.62 -5.61 2.29
CA LYS A 64 -2.70 -5.87 1.33
C LYS A 64 -4.07 -5.56 1.91
N GLU A 65 -4.34 -5.97 3.14
CA GLU A 65 -5.59 -5.67 3.83
C GLU A 65 -5.82 -4.17 3.97
N TYR A 66 -4.80 -3.41 4.36
CA TYR A 66 -4.89 -1.95 4.43
C TYR A 66 -5.27 -1.34 3.07
N ILE A 67 -4.61 -1.80 2.00
CA ILE A 67 -4.86 -1.31 0.63
C ILE A 67 -6.29 -1.65 0.19
N LEU A 68 -6.75 -2.87 0.42
CA LEU A 68 -8.11 -3.30 0.07
C LEU A 68 -9.19 -2.52 0.83
N GLU A 69 -8.96 -2.21 2.11
CA GLU A 69 -9.89 -1.34 2.85
C GLU A 69 -9.84 0.11 2.35
N ASP A 70 -8.68 0.60 1.89
CA ASP A 70 -8.57 1.90 1.23
C ASP A 70 -9.30 1.93 -0.12
N TYR A 71 -9.39 0.81 -0.83
CA TYR A 71 -10.15 0.71 -2.09
C TYR A 71 -11.65 0.91 -1.92
N LYS A 72 -12.19 0.59 -0.75
CA LYS A 72 -13.60 0.81 -0.42
C LYS A 72 -13.94 2.28 -0.17
N ARG A 73 -12.93 3.14 -0.02
CA ARG A 73 -13.14 4.57 0.26
C ARG A 73 -13.38 5.33 -1.03
N ILE A 74 -14.43 6.13 -1.04
CA ILE A 74 -14.70 7.09 -2.12
C ILE A 74 -13.60 8.15 -2.09
N ILE A 75 -12.91 8.33 -3.21
CA ILE A 75 -11.90 9.36 -3.39
C ILE A 75 -12.63 10.58 -3.94
N ASP A 76 -12.87 11.56 -3.09
CA ASP A 76 -13.30 12.88 -3.54
C ASP A 76 -12.05 13.72 -3.86
N GLU A 77 -12.05 14.45 -4.98
CA GLU A 77 -11.01 15.41 -5.36
C GLU A 77 -10.86 16.56 -4.35
N SER A 78 -11.82 16.70 -3.42
CA SER A 78 -11.83 17.68 -2.34
C SER A 78 -11.07 17.28 -1.06
N LEU A 79 -10.57 16.04 -0.98
CA LEU A 79 -9.81 15.56 0.19
C LEU A 79 -8.48 16.31 0.28
N SER A 80 -8.17 16.89 1.43
CA SER A 80 -6.89 17.59 1.62
C SER A 80 -5.72 16.59 1.58
N ASP A 81 -4.52 17.05 1.21
CA ASP A 81 -3.28 16.24 1.29
C ASP A 81 -3.05 15.63 2.69
N VAL A 82 -3.60 16.27 3.73
CA VAL A 82 -3.54 15.83 5.13
C VAL A 82 -4.61 14.76 5.43
N ASP A 83 -5.75 14.76 4.73
CA ASP A 83 -6.83 13.78 4.88
C ASP A 83 -6.65 12.53 4.01
N HIS A 84 -5.79 12.59 2.99
CA HIS A 84 -5.27 11.40 2.30
C HIS A 84 -4.39 10.54 3.23
N ALA A 85 -3.93 11.08 4.36
CA ALA A 85 -3.09 10.41 5.34
C ALA A 85 -3.88 9.53 6.31
N ASN A 86 -4.46 8.42 5.82
CA ASN A 86 -4.94 7.34 6.70
C ASN A 86 -3.78 6.52 7.26
N ALA A 87 -2.81 7.17 7.89
CA ALA A 87 -1.62 6.51 8.38
C ALA A 87 -2.00 5.49 9.47
N LYS A 88 -1.68 4.22 9.22
CA LYS A 88 -1.89 3.12 10.16
C LYS A 88 -0.56 2.76 10.79
N GLU A 89 -0.57 2.65 12.12
CA GLU A 89 0.58 2.21 12.90
C GLU A 89 0.60 0.69 13.01
N PHE A 90 1.76 0.10 12.77
CA PHE A 90 2.05 -1.30 12.97
C PHE A 90 3.21 -1.46 13.94
N TYR A 91 3.29 -2.62 14.59
CA TYR A 91 4.35 -2.92 15.55
C TYR A 91 5.01 -4.23 15.18
N ILE A 92 6.34 -4.19 14.99
CA ILE A 92 7.17 -5.36 14.74
C ILE A 92 8.06 -5.64 15.95
N ASP A 93 8.38 -6.91 16.19
CA ASP A 93 9.39 -7.30 17.17
C ASP A 93 10.79 -7.22 16.55
N TYR A 94 11.65 -6.37 17.11
CA TYR A 94 13.03 -6.18 16.65
C TYR A 94 13.97 -6.02 17.85
N ASN A 95 14.99 -6.88 17.92
CA ASN A 95 15.95 -6.93 19.03
C ASN A 95 15.26 -6.94 20.42
N ASN A 96 14.29 -7.84 20.60
CA ASN A 96 13.50 -7.99 21.85
C ASN A 96 12.73 -6.73 22.26
N SER A 97 12.39 -5.85 21.31
CA SER A 97 11.60 -4.65 21.55
C SER A 97 10.61 -4.40 20.42
N LYS A 98 9.44 -3.85 20.75
CA LYS A 98 8.46 -3.45 19.75
C LYS A 98 8.88 -2.16 19.08
N LYS A 99 8.89 -2.15 17.75
CA LYS A 99 9.20 -0.99 16.91
C LYS A 99 8.01 -0.62 16.05
N LYS A 100 7.79 0.68 15.90
CA LYS A 100 6.65 1.23 15.18
C LYS A 100 7.00 1.39 13.71
N ILE A 101 6.14 0.89 12.82
CA ILE A 101 6.17 1.11 11.38
C ILE A 101 4.88 1.81 10.97
N MET A 102 4.98 2.75 10.06
CA MET A 102 3.83 3.49 9.53
C MET A 102 3.53 3.01 8.11
N LEU A 103 2.25 2.81 7.79
CA LEU A 103 1.77 2.57 6.44
C LEU A 103 0.71 3.59 6.10
N MET A 104 0.84 4.27 4.96
CA MET A 104 -0.15 5.24 4.52
C MET A 104 -0.25 5.31 2.99
N ARG A 105 -1.40 5.75 2.47
CA ARG A 105 -1.49 6.24 1.10
C ARG A 105 -0.75 7.58 0.97
N VAL A 106 -0.06 7.78 -0.14
CA VAL A 106 0.68 9.01 -0.45
C VAL A 106 0.41 9.47 -1.88
N ILE A 107 0.57 10.78 -2.10
CA ILE A 107 0.60 11.39 -3.42
C ILE A 107 2.00 11.96 -3.61
N ASP A 108 2.86 11.24 -4.33
CA ASP A 108 4.21 11.70 -4.67
C ASP A 108 4.41 11.65 -6.19
N PRO A 109 4.31 12.81 -6.88
CA PRO A 109 4.53 12.90 -8.32
C PRO A 109 5.91 12.43 -8.80
N ASN A 110 6.91 12.38 -7.91
CA ASN A 110 8.24 11.87 -8.27
C ASN A 110 8.27 10.33 -8.29
N ILE A 111 7.33 9.67 -7.60
CA ILE A 111 7.21 8.21 -7.53
C ILE A 111 6.20 7.70 -8.56
N ALA A 112 5.04 8.35 -8.68
CA ALA A 112 4.00 7.98 -9.63
C ALA A 112 3.09 9.15 -10.02
N PRO A 113 2.37 9.09 -11.15
CA PRO A 113 1.31 10.04 -11.49
C PRO A 113 0.30 10.22 -10.36
N ARG A 114 -0.20 11.44 -10.14
CA ARG A 114 -1.14 11.77 -9.03
C ARG A 114 -2.41 10.90 -8.98
N LYS A 115 -2.82 10.34 -10.12
CA LYS A 115 -4.03 9.52 -10.22
C LYS A 115 -3.80 8.10 -9.69
N ASP A 116 -2.55 7.65 -9.60
CA ASP A 116 -2.21 6.31 -9.16
C ASP A 116 -2.26 6.24 -7.62
N LYS A 117 -2.84 5.15 -7.10
CA LYS A 117 -2.77 4.87 -5.66
C LYS A 117 -1.38 4.32 -5.33
N VAL A 118 -0.62 5.09 -4.57
CA VAL A 118 0.69 4.69 -4.03
C VAL A 118 0.62 4.64 -2.51
N TYR A 119 1.30 3.65 -1.96
CA TYR A 119 1.38 3.41 -0.52
C TYR A 119 2.83 3.52 -0.07
N ARG A 120 3.05 4.08 1.11
CA ARG A 120 4.38 4.26 1.72
C ARG A 120 4.42 3.52 3.04
N VAL A 121 5.34 2.57 3.14
CA VAL A 121 5.78 1.97 4.40
C VAL A 121 7.01 2.74 4.86
N PHE A 122 7.01 3.27 6.09
CA PHE A 122 8.15 4.03 6.59
C PHE A 122 8.35 3.96 8.09
N GLU A 123 9.58 4.24 8.52
CA GLU A 123 9.97 4.42 9.92
C GLU A 123 10.87 5.65 10.06
N HIS A 124 10.69 6.39 11.16
CA HIS A 124 11.60 7.44 11.60
C HIS A 124 12.34 6.98 12.85
N ILE A 125 13.67 6.91 12.77
CA ILE A 125 14.53 6.59 13.91
C ILE A 125 15.20 7.87 14.42
N TYR A 126 14.97 8.14 15.70
CA TYR A 126 15.70 9.14 16.47
C TYR A 126 16.77 8.43 17.28
N TYR A 127 18.04 8.57 16.88
CA TYR A 127 19.17 7.96 17.58
C TYR A 127 20.17 9.03 17.99
N LYS A 128 20.25 9.33 19.30
CA LYS A 128 21.06 10.43 19.83
C LYS A 128 20.69 11.77 19.19
N ASN A 129 21.59 12.37 18.41
CA ASN A 129 21.47 13.65 17.72
C ASN A 129 21.16 13.48 16.21
N VAL A 130 20.94 12.26 15.72
CA VAL A 130 20.65 12.00 14.31
C VAL A 130 19.22 11.49 14.12
N ILE A 131 18.64 11.91 13.01
CA ILE A 131 17.37 11.40 12.48
C ILE A 131 17.73 10.56 11.26
N ALA A 132 17.14 9.37 11.18
CA ALA A 132 17.21 8.50 10.02
C ALA A 132 15.81 8.08 9.61
N GLU A 133 15.61 7.89 8.32
CA GLU A 133 14.33 7.50 7.75
C GLU A 133 14.55 6.41 6.70
N ALA A 134 13.65 5.43 6.66
CA ALA A 134 13.61 4.41 5.61
C ALA A 134 12.18 4.32 5.06
N ASN A 135 12.08 4.16 3.74
CA ASN A 135 10.83 4.21 2.99
C ASN A 135 10.80 3.11 1.94
N ILE A 136 9.68 2.41 1.85
CA ILE A 136 9.32 1.60 0.70
C ILE A 136 8.01 2.15 0.12
N TYR A 137 8.04 2.44 -1.18
CA TYR A 137 6.86 2.84 -1.94
C TYR A 137 6.31 1.64 -2.71
N LEU A 138 5.03 1.40 -2.53
CA LEU A 138 4.30 0.24 -3.03
C LEU A 138 3.15 0.66 -3.92
N ARG A 139 2.87 -0.15 -4.93
CA ARG A 139 1.67 -0.11 -5.76
C ARG A 139 0.98 -1.47 -5.70
N ALA A 140 -0.34 -1.47 -5.64
CA ALA A 140 -1.10 -2.70 -5.81
C ALA A 140 -1.34 -2.96 -7.30
N ARG A 141 -0.95 -4.15 -7.76
CA ARG A 141 -1.38 -4.71 -9.04
C ARG A 141 -2.67 -5.46 -8.82
N GLU A 142 -3.73 -4.95 -9.44
CA GLU A 142 -5.08 -5.47 -9.26
C GLU A 142 -5.31 -6.72 -10.11
N ASN A 143 -5.91 -7.74 -9.51
CA ASN A 143 -6.50 -8.83 -10.25
C ASN A 143 -7.61 -8.32 -11.19
N ILE A 144 -7.90 -9.05 -12.28
CA ILE A 144 -8.96 -8.72 -13.24
C ILE A 144 -10.34 -8.52 -12.58
N LEU A 145 -10.60 -9.22 -11.47
CA LEU A 145 -11.84 -9.05 -10.69
C LEU A 145 -11.97 -7.65 -10.08
N LEU A 146 -10.85 -6.97 -9.82
CA LEU A 146 -10.84 -5.59 -9.32
C LEU A 146 -10.56 -4.57 -10.41
N SER A 147 -9.78 -4.86 -11.45
CA SER A 147 -9.38 -3.85 -12.43
C SER A 147 -10.42 -3.62 -13.54
N SER A 148 -11.30 -4.59 -13.82
CA SER A 148 -12.31 -4.43 -14.87
C SER A 148 -13.31 -3.30 -14.57
N GLU A 149 -13.58 -2.46 -15.55
CA GLU A 149 -14.63 -1.42 -15.53
C GLU A 149 -15.91 -1.87 -16.24
N GLU A 150 -15.90 -3.07 -16.84
CA GLU A 150 -17.00 -3.60 -17.64
C GLU A 150 -17.45 -4.98 -17.17
N ILE A 151 -18.64 -5.39 -17.64
CA ILE A 151 -19.12 -6.76 -17.47
C ILE A 151 -18.18 -7.70 -18.20
N LEU A 152 -17.51 -8.57 -17.44
CA LEU A 152 -16.59 -9.57 -17.96
C LEU A 152 -17.37 -10.72 -18.59
N ARG A 153 -16.76 -11.40 -19.56
CA ARG A 153 -17.27 -12.69 -20.04
C ARG A 153 -16.75 -13.77 -19.11
N TYR A 154 -17.64 -14.65 -18.63
CA TYR A 154 -17.26 -15.71 -17.70
C TYR A 154 -16.18 -16.60 -18.31
N GLU A 155 -16.34 -16.99 -19.58
CA GLU A 155 -15.40 -17.90 -20.24
C GLU A 155 -13.98 -17.32 -20.35
N ASP A 156 -13.86 -16.00 -20.42
CA ASP A 156 -12.58 -15.29 -20.50
C ASP A 156 -11.87 -15.17 -19.14
N ILE A 157 -12.58 -15.37 -18.02
CA ILE A 157 -12.04 -15.20 -16.65
C ILE A 157 -12.27 -16.41 -15.73
N LYS A 158 -12.77 -17.53 -16.26
CA LYS A 158 -13.15 -18.71 -15.45
C LYS A 158 -11.98 -19.26 -14.64
N ASP A 159 -10.78 -19.25 -15.21
CA ASP A 159 -9.58 -19.78 -14.58
C ASP A 159 -9.14 -18.87 -13.42
N GLU A 160 -9.27 -17.56 -13.58
CA GLU A 160 -9.07 -16.56 -12.53
C GLU A 160 -10.11 -16.70 -11.43
N LEU A 161 -11.40 -16.81 -11.76
CA LEU A 161 -12.48 -16.99 -10.78
C LEU A 161 -12.28 -18.26 -9.94
N ASN A 162 -11.80 -19.35 -10.54
CA ASN A 162 -11.54 -20.62 -9.85
C ASN A 162 -10.40 -20.54 -8.82
N LYS A 163 -9.57 -19.49 -8.85
CA LYS A 163 -8.53 -19.25 -7.83
C LYS A 163 -9.11 -18.69 -6.53
N PHE A 164 -10.35 -18.19 -6.54
CA PHE A 164 -10.96 -17.54 -5.39
C PHE A 164 -12.06 -18.38 -4.75
N GLU A 165 -12.07 -18.40 -3.42
CA GLU A 165 -13.18 -18.96 -2.66
C GLU A 165 -14.16 -17.87 -2.24
N PHE A 166 -15.45 -18.09 -2.52
CA PHE A 166 -16.53 -17.20 -2.10
C PHE A 166 -17.11 -17.62 -0.74
N LYS A 167 -17.60 -16.65 0.03
CA LYS A 167 -18.23 -16.88 1.33
C LYS A 167 -19.53 -17.67 1.20
N LYS A 168 -19.51 -18.93 1.62
CA LYS A 168 -20.64 -19.89 1.47
C LYS A 168 -21.95 -19.39 2.09
N ASP A 169 -21.90 -18.66 3.20
CA ASP A 169 -23.07 -18.09 3.88
C ASP A 169 -23.76 -16.96 3.08
N LYS A 170 -23.08 -16.44 2.05
CA LYS A 170 -23.56 -15.37 1.16
C LYS A 170 -23.64 -15.81 -0.29
N THR A 171 -23.45 -17.08 -0.60
CA THR A 171 -23.47 -17.59 -1.97
C THR A 171 -24.72 -18.42 -2.21
N ILE A 172 -25.46 -18.09 -3.27
CA ILE A 172 -26.57 -18.90 -3.77
C ILE A 172 -26.30 -19.38 -5.19
N HIS A 173 -26.81 -20.57 -5.50
CA HIS A 173 -26.62 -21.22 -6.78
C HIS A 173 -27.95 -21.44 -7.48
N ASN A 174 -28.06 -20.99 -8.73
CA ASN A 174 -29.22 -21.22 -9.61
C ASN A 174 -30.57 -20.80 -9.01
N GLU A 175 -30.53 -19.82 -8.10
CA GLU A 175 -31.69 -19.23 -7.44
C GLU A 175 -31.73 -17.73 -7.69
N ILE A 176 -32.94 -17.20 -7.91
CA ILE A 176 -33.18 -15.77 -8.10
C ILE A 176 -33.89 -15.23 -6.85
N PRO A 177 -33.18 -14.51 -5.97
CA PRO A 177 -33.77 -13.99 -4.74
C PRO A 177 -34.76 -12.87 -5.06
N ALA A 178 -35.75 -12.68 -4.19
CA ALA A 178 -36.63 -11.51 -4.27
C ALA A 178 -35.84 -10.28 -3.80
N THR A 179 -35.64 -9.31 -4.71
CA THR A 179 -34.84 -8.10 -4.44
C THR A 179 -35.59 -6.85 -4.89
N SER A 180 -35.18 -5.71 -4.34
CA SER A 180 -35.61 -4.37 -4.79
C SER A 180 -34.43 -3.40 -4.71
N LYS A 181 -34.60 -2.17 -5.19
CA LYS A 181 -33.59 -1.11 -5.05
C LYS A 181 -33.21 -0.85 -3.59
N GLU A 182 -34.18 -0.90 -2.69
CA GLU A 182 -34.01 -0.67 -1.26
C GLU A 182 -33.50 -1.91 -0.51
N LYS A 183 -33.67 -3.09 -1.11
CA LYS A 183 -33.27 -4.39 -0.54
C LYS A 183 -32.57 -5.24 -1.61
N PRO A 184 -31.37 -4.85 -2.05
CA PRO A 184 -30.58 -5.65 -2.97
C PRO A 184 -30.05 -6.91 -2.27
N TYR A 185 -29.77 -7.95 -3.04
CA TYR A 185 -29.06 -9.12 -2.54
C TYR A 185 -27.59 -8.79 -2.31
N LYS A 186 -27.10 -9.01 -1.08
CA LYS A 186 -25.73 -8.71 -0.67
C LYS A 186 -24.91 -9.99 -0.55
N GLY A 187 -24.35 -10.44 -1.66
CA GLY A 187 -23.72 -11.75 -1.73
C GLY A 187 -23.23 -12.12 -3.12
N VAL A 188 -23.09 -13.42 -3.34
CA VAL A 188 -22.69 -14.01 -4.61
C VAL A 188 -23.84 -14.83 -5.19
N ILE A 189 -24.20 -14.55 -6.44
CA ILE A 189 -25.15 -15.37 -7.20
C ILE A 189 -24.40 -16.06 -8.31
N ILE A 190 -24.44 -17.39 -8.32
CA ILE A 190 -23.83 -18.22 -9.35
C ILE A 190 -24.93 -18.94 -10.13
N LEU A 191 -25.05 -18.64 -11.42
CA LEU A 191 -25.96 -19.29 -12.35
C LEU A 191 -25.14 -20.25 -13.21
N ASP A 192 -25.15 -21.52 -12.83
CA ASP A 192 -24.40 -22.61 -13.45
C ASP A 192 -25.11 -23.24 -14.66
N ARG A 193 -26.33 -22.79 -14.97
CA ARG A 193 -27.15 -23.27 -16.09
C ARG A 193 -28.00 -22.16 -16.66
N ASP A 194 -28.56 -22.42 -17.85
CA ASP A 194 -29.58 -21.56 -18.46
C ASP A 194 -30.66 -21.16 -17.46
N THR A 195 -30.76 -19.85 -17.20
CA THR A 195 -31.63 -19.31 -16.15
C THR A 195 -32.54 -18.24 -16.70
N THR A 196 -33.83 -18.37 -16.39
CA THR A 196 -34.82 -17.33 -16.67
C THR A 196 -34.97 -16.43 -15.46
N ILE A 197 -34.80 -15.12 -15.67
CA ILE A 197 -35.04 -14.10 -14.67
C ILE A 197 -36.45 -13.54 -14.90
N ASP A 198 -37.36 -13.87 -13.99
CA ASP A 198 -38.78 -13.53 -14.07
C ASP A 198 -39.17 -12.31 -13.20
N LYS A 199 -38.19 -11.74 -12.49
CA LYS A 199 -38.32 -10.59 -11.58
C LYS A 199 -37.14 -9.64 -11.79
N ASP A 200 -37.29 -8.38 -11.40
CA ASP A 200 -36.13 -7.49 -11.37
C ASP A 200 -35.12 -7.98 -10.32
N LEU A 201 -33.84 -7.92 -10.65
CA LEU A 201 -32.74 -8.44 -9.83
C LEU A 201 -31.76 -7.33 -9.51
N TYR A 202 -31.58 -7.04 -8.22
CA TYR A 202 -30.63 -6.06 -7.70
C TYR A 202 -29.58 -6.78 -6.84
N VAL A 203 -28.31 -6.68 -7.23
CA VAL A 203 -27.18 -7.35 -6.58
C VAL A 203 -26.16 -6.30 -6.14
N GLU A 204 -25.86 -6.22 -4.85
CA GLU A 204 -24.70 -5.53 -4.29
C GLU A 204 -23.66 -6.58 -3.92
N GLY A 205 -22.86 -7.01 -4.90
CA GLY A 205 -22.01 -8.18 -4.75
C GLY A 205 -21.48 -8.70 -6.07
N ILE A 206 -21.53 -10.02 -6.22
CA ILE A 206 -20.96 -10.72 -7.38
C ILE A 206 -22.07 -11.49 -8.10
N LEU A 207 -22.24 -11.27 -9.39
CA LEU A 207 -23.10 -12.06 -10.26
C LEU A 207 -22.25 -12.81 -11.30
N ILE A 208 -22.28 -14.14 -11.24
CA ILE A 208 -21.61 -15.01 -12.21
C ILE A 208 -22.68 -15.80 -12.93
N ALA A 209 -22.71 -15.70 -14.26
CA ALA A 209 -23.56 -16.53 -15.10
C ALA A 209 -22.69 -17.23 -16.15
N LYS A 210 -22.59 -18.55 -15.98
CA LYS A 210 -21.78 -19.43 -16.81
C LYS A 210 -22.46 -19.76 -18.14
N ASP A 211 -23.78 -19.70 -18.14
CA ASP A 211 -24.66 -20.04 -19.26
C ASP A 211 -25.62 -18.88 -19.59
N ARG A 212 -26.59 -19.13 -20.46
CA ARG A 212 -27.47 -18.08 -20.98
C ARG A 212 -28.45 -17.58 -19.91
N ILE A 213 -28.53 -16.26 -19.76
CA ILE A 213 -29.60 -15.60 -19.01
C ILE A 213 -30.71 -15.16 -19.96
N ASN A 214 -31.96 -15.51 -19.67
CA ASN A 214 -33.14 -14.93 -20.32
C ASN A 214 -33.84 -13.98 -19.36
N THR A 215 -33.78 -12.68 -19.66
CA THR A 215 -34.31 -11.64 -18.77
C THR A 215 -35.81 -11.43 -18.89
N LYS A 216 -36.50 -11.96 -19.92
CA LYS A 216 -37.94 -11.70 -20.19
C LYS A 216 -38.35 -10.21 -20.03
N GLY A 217 -37.45 -9.28 -20.35
CA GLY A 217 -37.67 -7.83 -20.20
C GLY A 217 -37.53 -7.28 -18.77
N LYS A 218 -37.05 -8.07 -17.82
CA LYS A 218 -36.72 -7.66 -16.45
C LYS A 218 -35.34 -7.02 -16.38
N LYS A 219 -35.20 -6.11 -15.42
CA LYS A 219 -33.94 -5.38 -15.21
C LYS A 219 -33.04 -6.15 -14.25
N ILE A 220 -31.78 -6.29 -14.64
CA ILE A 220 -30.72 -6.74 -13.74
C ILE A 220 -29.84 -5.53 -13.42
N ARG A 221 -29.57 -5.29 -12.14
CA ARG A 221 -28.62 -4.28 -11.70
C ARG A 221 -27.58 -4.92 -10.79
N VAL A 222 -26.31 -4.72 -11.13
CA VAL A 222 -25.18 -5.24 -10.36
C VAL A 222 -24.28 -4.08 -9.96
N THR A 223 -24.10 -3.92 -8.65
CA THR A 223 -23.10 -3.06 -8.02
C THR A 223 -22.00 -3.97 -7.45
N GLY A 224 -20.84 -4.02 -8.09
CA GLY A 224 -19.75 -4.93 -7.75
C GLY A 224 -19.13 -5.59 -8.98
N LEU A 225 -19.18 -6.92 -9.05
CA LEU A 225 -18.62 -7.70 -10.17
C LEU A 225 -19.72 -8.44 -10.95
N ALA A 226 -19.65 -8.37 -12.27
CA ALA A 226 -20.51 -9.15 -13.17
C ALA A 226 -19.65 -9.93 -14.19
N ALA A 227 -19.82 -11.25 -14.22
CA ALA A 227 -19.18 -12.16 -15.15
C ALA A 227 -20.24 -12.96 -15.91
N ILE A 228 -20.52 -12.58 -17.15
CA ILE A 228 -21.69 -13.04 -17.92
C ILE A 228 -21.31 -13.19 -19.39
N ASP A 229 -21.49 -14.39 -19.94
CA ASP A 229 -21.13 -14.69 -21.33
C ASP A 229 -22.11 -14.17 -22.37
N GLN A 230 -23.42 -14.17 -22.09
CA GLN A 230 -24.46 -13.84 -23.06
C GLN A 230 -25.56 -12.93 -22.49
N ASN A 231 -26.17 -12.12 -23.36
CA ASN A 231 -27.32 -11.23 -23.09
C ASN A 231 -27.06 -10.11 -22.06
N LYS A 232 -26.17 -9.17 -22.41
CA LYS A 232 -25.84 -7.99 -21.59
C LYS A 232 -26.84 -6.82 -21.71
N GLU A 233 -27.77 -6.85 -22.68
CA GLU A 233 -28.59 -5.70 -23.08
C GLU A 233 -29.54 -5.14 -22.01
N ASN A 234 -29.84 -5.91 -20.96
CA ASN A 234 -30.73 -5.51 -19.85
C ASN A 234 -30.02 -5.45 -18.49
N ILE A 235 -28.70 -5.27 -18.50
CA ILE A 235 -27.87 -5.28 -17.29
C ILE A 235 -27.30 -3.88 -17.04
N GLU A 236 -27.78 -3.23 -15.98
CA GLU A 236 -27.16 -2.03 -15.42
C GLU A 236 -25.98 -2.46 -14.54
N TYR A 237 -24.76 -2.10 -14.94
CA TYR A 237 -23.54 -2.44 -14.21
C TYR A 237 -22.87 -1.20 -13.63
N VAL A 238 -22.51 -1.28 -12.35
CA VAL A 238 -21.67 -0.31 -11.65
C VAL A 238 -20.59 -1.07 -10.91
N LYS A 239 -19.33 -0.76 -11.20
CA LYS A 239 -18.20 -1.32 -10.47
C LYS A 239 -18.17 -0.79 -9.03
N ASP A 240 -17.94 -1.67 -8.08
CA ASP A 240 -17.69 -1.31 -6.68
C ASP A 240 -16.77 -2.35 -6.03
N TYR A 241 -15.64 -1.89 -5.46
CA TYR A 241 -14.66 -2.76 -4.81
C TYR A 241 -15.20 -3.41 -3.53
N GLY A 242 -16.04 -2.70 -2.76
CA GLY A 242 -16.51 -3.16 -1.45
C GLY A 242 -17.24 -4.50 -1.51
N PRO A 243 -18.31 -4.60 -2.32
CA PRO A 243 -19.04 -5.85 -2.47
C PRO A 243 -18.21 -7.00 -3.03
N ILE A 244 -17.17 -6.73 -3.83
CA ILE A 244 -16.28 -7.79 -4.34
C ILE A 244 -15.40 -8.32 -3.21
N ILE A 245 -14.70 -7.42 -2.52
CA ILE A 245 -13.79 -7.72 -1.42
C ILE A 245 -14.52 -8.42 -0.26
N ASP A 246 -15.73 -8.00 0.05
CA ASP A 246 -16.49 -8.52 1.20
C ASP A 246 -17.05 -9.93 0.99
N ASN A 247 -17.08 -10.42 -0.26
CA ASN A 247 -17.62 -11.73 -0.62
C ASN A 247 -16.56 -12.79 -0.94
N ILE A 248 -15.29 -12.41 -0.99
CA ILE A 248 -14.15 -13.32 -1.17
C ILE A 248 -13.54 -13.67 0.19
N LEU A 249 -13.16 -14.93 0.37
CA LEU A 249 -12.60 -15.44 1.63
C LEU A 249 -11.15 -14.97 1.82
N ASN A 250 -10.27 -15.30 0.87
CA ASN A 250 -8.86 -14.88 0.85
C ASN A 250 -8.70 -13.60 0.03
N LYS A 251 -9.26 -12.50 0.53
CA LYS A 251 -9.31 -11.21 -0.20
C LYS A 251 -7.93 -10.65 -0.57
N THR A 252 -6.87 -11.00 0.15
CA THR A 252 -5.50 -10.57 -0.13
C THR A 252 -5.01 -11.00 -1.50
N ASP A 253 -5.52 -12.11 -2.04
CA ASP A 253 -5.12 -12.64 -3.36
C ASP A 253 -5.69 -11.82 -4.52
N LEU A 254 -6.56 -10.84 -4.23
CA LEU A 254 -7.07 -9.89 -5.22
C LEU A 254 -6.02 -8.87 -5.68
N ILE A 255 -4.91 -8.74 -4.94
CA ILE A 255 -3.84 -7.80 -5.27
C ILE A 255 -2.46 -8.43 -5.05
N GLU A 256 -1.54 -8.05 -5.92
CA GLU A 256 -0.10 -8.27 -5.74
C GLU A 256 0.57 -6.94 -5.39
N LEU A 257 1.63 -6.98 -4.59
CA LEU A 257 2.39 -5.78 -4.26
C LEU A 257 3.57 -5.62 -5.22
N GLU A 258 3.73 -4.42 -5.75
CA GLU A 258 4.87 -4.01 -6.55
C GLU A 258 5.64 -2.91 -5.82
N ILE A 259 6.93 -3.13 -5.59
CA ILE A 259 7.83 -2.11 -5.07
C ILE A 259 8.20 -1.14 -6.19
N LEU A 260 7.81 0.12 -6.04
CA LEU A 260 8.15 1.21 -6.96
C LEU A 260 9.54 1.79 -6.66
N SER A 261 9.84 1.97 -5.37
CA SER A 261 11.11 2.55 -4.92
C SER A 261 11.38 2.24 -3.45
N SER A 262 12.66 2.22 -3.08
CA SER A 262 13.12 2.15 -1.70
C SER A 262 14.18 3.22 -1.45
N HIS A 263 14.02 3.98 -0.37
CA HIS A 263 14.88 5.11 -0.02
C HIS A 263 15.18 5.17 1.47
N SER A 264 16.46 5.30 1.83
CA SER A 264 16.90 5.45 3.22
C SER A 264 17.88 6.63 3.33
N PHE A 265 17.71 7.52 4.32
CA PHE A 265 18.55 8.72 4.48
C PHE A 265 18.67 9.25 5.91
#